data_AF-A0AAE4B1P9-F1
#
_entry.id   AF-A0AAE4B1P9-F1
#
_cell.length_a   1.000
_cell.length_b   1.000
_cell.length_c   1.000
_cell.angle_alpha   90.00
_cell.angle_beta   90.00
_cell.angle_gamma   90.00
#
_symmetry.space_group_name_H-M   'P 1'
#
loop_
_entity.id
_entity.type
_entity.pdbx_description
1 polymer ?
#
loop_
_entity_poly.entity_id
_entity_poly.type
_entity_poly.pdbx_seq_one_letter_code
_entity_poly.pdbx_strand_id
1 'polypeptide(L)'
;MARLFESLPEHIEAAVEVRDAWRRRVAAETAGLEFLVQDLSRWAPGAVLRVAFLDGDTEAHARIEEATRQITDACGIALDFGRDPATGAYRRWATTDTEYAAEIRVSFDQGGYWSLVGTDSTDATLADANSPIGGAPYQRSLNLSGFDGILPDDWAGTVRHEFLHALAFKHSHQNMRGPCQDEFRWEDDEGYVPTRDTRGVFVADEAGRRPGVYTYLAGPPNRWTRAKVDFNLRAQDPDEAVAGPFDSESVMLYQFEPFFYRSAPSPCAPTGNGIDLSTGDIRGLQLLYPRAPEPDMVKRASTALSTLGGGVEGAAFSPYRQRLVEVLTALVEGRVP
;
A
#
# COMPACT_ATOMS: atom_id res chain seq x y z
N MET A 1 6.24 -17.04 15.93
CA MET A 1 5.02 -17.50 15.22
C MET A 1 5.27 -17.30 13.74
N ALA A 2 4.74 -18.11 12.82
CA ALA A 2 4.83 -17.76 11.41
C ALA A 2 3.96 -16.54 11.13
N ARG A 3 4.59 -15.47 10.63
CA ARG A 3 3.94 -14.19 10.33
C ARG A 3 3.15 -14.31 9.02
N LEU A 4 1.92 -13.79 9.01
CA LEU A 4 1.17 -13.59 7.77
C LEU A 4 1.70 -12.32 7.10
N PHE A 5 2.40 -12.49 5.98
CA PHE A 5 2.73 -11.35 5.12
C PHE A 5 1.50 -10.88 4.35
N GLU A 6 1.36 -9.57 4.25
CA GLU A 6 0.35 -8.89 3.46
C GLU A 6 0.54 -9.11 1.95
N SER A 7 -0.58 -9.15 1.25
CA SER A 7 -0.62 -9.17 -0.21
C SER A 7 -2.02 -8.81 -0.68
N LEU A 8 -2.10 -8.06 -1.76
CA LEU A 8 -3.36 -7.87 -2.46
C LEU A 8 -3.85 -9.23 -3.03
N PRO A 9 -5.16 -9.41 -3.22
CA PRO A 9 -5.68 -10.54 -3.99
C PRO A 9 -5.11 -10.55 -5.42
N GLU A 10 -4.88 -11.74 -5.99
CA GLU A 10 -4.22 -11.90 -7.30
C GLU A 10 -4.92 -11.13 -8.44
N HIS A 11 -6.25 -11.06 -8.44
CA HIS A 11 -7.00 -10.34 -9.48
C HIS A 11 -6.83 -8.82 -9.39
N ILE A 12 -6.56 -8.28 -8.19
CA ILE A 12 -6.26 -6.86 -7.99
C ILE A 12 -4.84 -6.56 -8.44
N GLU A 13 -3.87 -7.42 -8.10
CA GLU A 13 -2.49 -7.27 -8.55
C GLU A 13 -2.39 -7.23 -10.07
N ALA A 14 -3.09 -8.14 -10.77
CA ALA A 14 -3.15 -8.14 -12.22
C ALA A 14 -3.72 -6.83 -12.79
N ALA A 15 -4.76 -6.26 -12.16
CA ALA A 15 -5.34 -5.00 -12.60
C ALA A 15 -4.39 -3.81 -12.37
N VAL A 16 -3.68 -3.81 -11.24
CA VAL A 16 -2.61 -2.84 -10.93
C VAL A 16 -1.48 -2.91 -11.97
N GLU A 17 -1.03 -4.11 -12.35
CA GLU A 17 -0.01 -4.29 -13.39
C GLU A 17 -0.46 -3.73 -14.75
N VAL A 18 -1.71 -3.99 -15.15
CA VAL A 18 -2.27 -3.48 -16.41
C VAL A 18 -2.31 -1.95 -16.40
N ARG A 19 -2.76 -1.34 -15.30
CA ARG A 19 -2.77 0.12 -15.13
C ARG A 19 -1.36 0.69 -15.19
N ASP A 20 -0.41 0.11 -14.47
CA ASP A 20 0.96 0.62 -14.42
C ASP A 20 1.67 0.49 -15.78
N ALA A 21 1.40 -0.60 -16.51
CA ALA A 21 1.86 -0.74 -17.89
C ALA A 21 1.29 0.35 -18.80
N TRP A 22 0.00 0.67 -18.65
CA TRP A 22 -0.63 1.77 -19.39
C TRP A 22 -0.03 3.13 -19.01
N ARG A 23 0.17 3.42 -17.72
CA ARG A 23 0.77 4.67 -17.23
C ARG A 23 2.19 4.85 -17.78
N ARG A 24 3.04 3.81 -17.73
CA ARG A 24 4.39 3.83 -18.30
C ARG A 24 4.38 4.12 -19.79
N ARG A 25 3.44 3.51 -20.53
CA ARG A 25 3.28 3.76 -21.97
C ARG A 25 2.92 5.22 -22.25
N VAL A 26 1.93 5.77 -21.55
CA VAL A 26 1.49 7.17 -21.73
C VAL A 26 2.61 8.16 -21.38
N ALA A 27 3.35 7.91 -20.30
CA ALA A 27 4.49 8.71 -19.90
C ALA A 27 5.62 8.69 -20.95
N ALA A 28 5.89 7.53 -21.56
CA ALA A 28 6.88 7.42 -22.63
C ALA A 28 6.43 8.09 -23.95
N GLU A 29 5.12 8.14 -24.20
CA GLU A 29 4.55 8.69 -25.45
C GLU A 29 4.28 10.20 -25.37
N THR A 30 4.26 10.81 -24.17
CA THR A 30 3.86 12.21 -23.97
C THR A 30 4.90 12.98 -23.16
N ALA A 31 5.68 13.83 -23.84
CA ALA A 31 6.69 14.67 -23.22
C ALA A 31 6.08 15.55 -22.11
N GLY A 32 6.66 15.49 -20.91
CA GLY A 32 6.21 16.23 -19.73
C GLY A 32 5.20 15.48 -18.86
N LEU A 33 4.92 14.19 -19.09
CA LEU A 33 4.11 13.34 -18.19
C LEU A 33 4.96 12.29 -17.43
N GLU A 34 6.28 12.32 -17.56
CA GLU A 34 7.20 11.35 -16.95
C GLU A 34 7.13 11.39 -15.41
N PHE A 35 6.90 12.57 -14.84
CA PHE A 35 6.75 12.76 -13.39
C PHE A 35 5.39 12.26 -12.84
N LEU A 36 4.40 12.01 -13.69
CA LEU A 36 3.03 11.71 -13.27
C LEU A 36 2.78 10.25 -12.92
N VAL A 37 3.60 9.32 -13.40
CA VAL A 37 3.42 7.89 -13.08
C VAL A 37 3.39 7.68 -11.55
N GLN A 38 4.10 8.52 -10.80
CA GLN A 38 4.20 8.52 -9.35
C GLN A 38 3.19 9.47 -8.69
N ASP A 39 3.05 10.70 -9.19
CA ASP A 39 2.18 11.74 -8.61
C ASP A 39 0.68 11.43 -8.71
N LEU A 40 0.26 10.54 -9.61
CA LEU A 40 -1.16 10.22 -9.77
C LEU A 40 -1.71 9.33 -8.67
N SER A 41 -0.86 8.56 -8.01
CA SER A 41 -1.29 7.66 -6.94
C SER A 41 -1.50 8.43 -5.63
N ARG A 42 -0.87 9.60 -5.44
CA ARG A 42 -1.02 10.38 -4.21
C ARG A 42 -2.27 11.26 -4.23
N TRP A 43 -2.86 11.44 -3.05
CA TRP A 43 -3.86 12.49 -2.80
C TRP A 43 -3.29 13.90 -2.96
N ALA A 44 -4.17 14.89 -3.09
CA ALA A 44 -3.76 16.29 -3.04
C ALA A 44 -3.17 16.64 -1.65
N PRO A 45 -2.02 17.34 -1.55
CA PRO A 45 -1.52 17.86 -0.29
C PRO A 45 -2.56 18.75 0.40
N GLY A 46 -2.70 18.61 1.72
CA GLY A 46 -3.73 19.32 2.47
C GLY A 46 -5.12 18.64 2.43
N ALA A 47 -5.28 17.53 1.72
CA ALA A 47 -6.57 16.85 1.64
C ALA A 47 -7.04 16.33 3.01
N VAL A 48 -8.34 16.42 3.22
CA VAL A 48 -9.06 15.74 4.29
C VAL A 48 -9.70 14.50 3.67
N LEU A 49 -9.15 13.33 3.97
CA LEU A 49 -9.65 12.06 3.44
C LEU A 49 -10.70 11.50 4.39
N ARG A 50 -11.87 11.19 3.85
CA ARG A 50 -12.92 10.50 4.59
C ARG A 50 -12.53 9.02 4.72
N VAL A 51 -12.68 8.51 5.93
CA VAL A 51 -12.58 7.08 6.24
C VAL A 51 -13.96 6.59 6.66
N ALA A 52 -14.35 5.40 6.22
CA ALA A 52 -15.56 4.72 6.66
C ALA A 52 -15.32 3.22 6.89
N PHE A 53 -16.12 2.62 7.77
CA PHE A 53 -16.02 1.20 8.14
C PHE A 53 -17.24 0.41 7.67
N LEU A 54 -17.01 -0.79 7.14
CA LEU A 54 -18.07 -1.73 6.72
C LEU A 54 -18.67 -2.47 7.91
N ASP A 55 -17.81 -2.93 8.80
CA ASP A 55 -18.01 -3.88 9.89
C ASP A 55 -17.23 -3.43 11.14
N GLY A 56 -17.15 -4.27 12.18
CA GLY A 56 -16.57 -3.93 13.49
C GLY A 56 -17.40 -2.95 14.32
N ASP A 57 -17.07 -2.87 15.61
CA ASP A 57 -17.72 -2.00 16.58
C ASP A 57 -16.98 -0.66 16.80
N THR A 58 -17.58 0.23 17.58
CA THR A 58 -17.03 1.56 17.88
C THR A 58 -15.65 1.49 18.56
N GLU A 59 -15.38 0.45 19.35
CA GLU A 59 -14.09 0.30 20.02
C GLU A 59 -12.99 -0.11 19.02
N ALA A 60 -13.29 -1.01 18.09
CA ALA A 60 -12.41 -1.33 16.98
C ALA A 60 -12.08 -0.07 16.15
N HIS A 61 -13.09 0.70 15.74
CA HIS A 61 -12.88 1.92 14.95
C HIS A 61 -12.04 2.97 15.69
N ALA A 62 -12.29 3.15 17.00
CA ALA A 62 -11.52 4.08 17.81
C ALA A 62 -10.05 3.68 17.93
N ARG A 63 -9.75 2.39 18.02
CA ARG A 63 -8.37 1.87 18.01
C ARG A 63 -7.68 2.14 16.67
N ILE A 64 -8.39 1.96 15.54
CA ILE A 64 -7.85 2.31 14.22
C ILE A 64 -7.57 3.81 14.12
N GLU A 65 -8.52 4.67 14.48
CA GLU A 65 -8.32 6.13 14.49
C GLU A 65 -7.10 6.52 15.34
N GLU A 66 -6.99 6.00 16.57
CA GLU A 66 -5.86 6.26 17.46
C GLU A 66 -4.52 5.86 16.83
N ALA A 67 -4.42 4.65 16.25
CA ALA A 67 -3.20 4.17 15.63
C ALA A 67 -2.71 5.09 14.50
N THR A 68 -3.64 5.65 13.72
CA THR A 68 -3.31 6.53 12.58
C THR A 68 -2.82 7.93 12.95
N ARG A 69 -2.92 8.36 14.22
CA ARG A 69 -2.52 9.72 14.63
C ARG A 69 -1.08 10.07 14.31
N GLN A 70 -0.14 9.11 14.45
CA GLN A 70 1.27 9.34 14.09
C GLN A 70 1.43 9.79 12.63
N ILE A 71 0.56 9.31 11.73
CA ILE A 71 0.57 9.67 10.30
C ILE A 71 0.08 11.11 10.12
N THR A 72 -1.07 11.44 10.68
CA THR A 72 -1.67 12.78 10.53
C THR A 72 -0.87 13.86 11.27
N ASP A 73 -0.20 13.51 12.37
CA ASP A 73 0.70 14.42 13.09
C ASP A 73 1.97 14.71 12.28
N ALA A 74 2.43 13.77 11.45
CA ALA A 74 3.66 13.90 10.68
C ALA A 74 3.50 14.78 9.43
N CYS A 75 2.30 14.89 8.83
CA CYS A 75 2.13 15.47 7.50
C CYS A 75 0.94 16.45 7.36
N GLY A 76 0.67 16.88 6.13
CA GLY A 76 -0.42 17.78 5.77
C GLY A 76 -1.76 17.10 5.43
N ILE A 77 -1.86 15.77 5.51
CA ILE A 77 -3.14 15.06 5.31
C ILE A 77 -3.89 14.94 6.64
N ALA A 78 -5.21 15.09 6.58
CA ALA A 78 -6.10 14.73 7.67
C ALA A 78 -6.91 13.48 7.31
N LEU A 79 -7.18 12.63 8.30
CA LEU A 79 -8.11 11.52 8.20
C LEU A 79 -9.36 11.85 9.01
N ASP A 80 -10.48 12.02 8.32
CA ASP A 80 -11.79 12.26 8.92
C ASP A 80 -12.55 10.94 8.99
N PHE A 81 -12.63 10.35 10.19
CA PHE A 81 -13.38 9.11 10.44
C PHE A 81 -14.89 9.34 10.65
N GLY A 82 -15.35 10.59 10.61
CA GLY A 82 -16.75 10.97 10.79
C GLY A 82 -17.31 10.57 12.16
N ARG A 83 -16.48 10.66 13.21
CA ARG A 83 -16.88 10.29 14.57
C ARG A 83 -17.91 11.28 15.11
N ASP A 84 -19.09 10.78 15.46
CA ASP A 84 -20.13 11.54 16.13
C ASP A 84 -19.77 11.72 17.62
N PRO A 85 -19.60 12.95 18.13
CA PRO A 85 -19.24 13.19 19.52
C PRO A 85 -20.35 12.82 20.52
N ALA A 86 -21.61 12.76 20.09
CA ALA A 86 -22.74 12.44 20.96
C ALA A 86 -22.90 10.93 21.17
N THR A 87 -22.70 10.15 20.10
CA THR A 87 -22.92 8.70 20.12
C THR A 87 -21.62 7.89 20.15
N GLY A 88 -20.49 8.51 19.80
CA GLY A 88 -19.22 7.85 19.55
C GLY A 88 -19.16 7.08 18.24
N ALA A 89 -20.26 7.00 17.48
CA ALA A 89 -20.33 6.22 16.25
C ALA A 89 -19.43 6.81 15.16
N TYR A 90 -18.91 5.93 14.30
CA TYR A 90 -18.04 6.29 13.18
C TYR A 90 -18.79 6.23 11.85
N ARG A 91 -18.22 6.87 10.82
CA ARG A 91 -18.78 6.80 9.45
C ARG A 91 -18.83 5.35 8.96
N ARG A 92 -19.95 5.00 8.35
CA ARG A 92 -20.22 3.68 7.77
C ARG A 92 -20.34 3.76 6.26
N TRP A 93 -20.03 2.66 5.60
CA TRP A 93 -20.32 2.42 4.19
C TRP A 93 -20.96 1.03 4.04
N ALA A 94 -21.60 0.77 2.91
CA ALA A 94 -22.25 -0.51 2.62
C ALA A 94 -21.90 -1.03 1.23
N THR A 95 -21.93 -2.35 1.05
CA THR A 95 -21.72 -3.01 -0.26
C THR A 95 -22.86 -2.76 -1.26
N THR A 96 -23.83 -1.90 -0.91
CA THR A 96 -24.92 -1.45 -1.76
C THR A 96 -24.78 0.02 -2.16
N ASP A 97 -23.74 0.71 -1.68
CA ASP A 97 -23.54 2.13 -1.94
C ASP A 97 -23.29 2.39 -3.42
N THR A 98 -23.98 3.38 -3.98
CA THR A 98 -23.77 3.88 -5.34
C THR A 98 -22.95 5.17 -5.37
N GLU A 99 -22.71 5.77 -4.20
CA GLU A 99 -21.92 6.99 -4.00
C GLU A 99 -20.88 6.76 -2.91
N TYR A 100 -19.74 7.43 -3.00
CA TYR A 100 -18.67 7.26 -2.01
C TYR A 100 -19.06 7.85 -0.65
N ALA A 101 -19.31 6.97 0.31
CA ALA A 101 -19.33 7.33 1.73
C ALA A 101 -17.96 7.90 2.17
N ALA A 102 -16.87 7.33 1.66
CA ALA A 102 -15.51 7.68 2.00
C ALA A 102 -14.51 7.33 0.88
N GLU A 103 -13.41 8.07 0.82
CA GLU A 103 -12.27 7.73 -0.04
C GLU A 103 -11.62 6.42 0.40
N ILE A 104 -11.43 6.22 1.71
CA ILE A 104 -10.87 5.00 2.30
C ILE A 104 -12.00 4.19 2.93
N ARG A 105 -12.21 2.97 2.42
CA ARG A 105 -13.32 2.08 2.81
C ARG A 105 -12.73 0.83 3.45
N VAL A 106 -12.75 0.84 4.78
CA VAL A 106 -12.13 -0.18 5.64
C VAL A 106 -13.10 -1.34 5.89
N SER A 107 -12.58 -2.57 5.87
CA SER A 107 -13.26 -3.78 6.35
C SER A 107 -12.36 -4.62 7.26
N PHE A 108 -12.98 -5.56 7.96
CA PHE A 108 -12.30 -6.61 8.74
C PHE A 108 -12.61 -8.02 8.22
N ASP A 109 -13.54 -8.14 7.27
CA ASP A 109 -14.11 -9.40 6.78
C ASP A 109 -13.35 -10.12 5.64
N GLN A 110 -12.27 -9.54 5.10
CA GLN A 110 -11.41 -10.24 4.13
C GLN A 110 -10.22 -10.90 4.81
N GLY A 111 -9.58 -11.83 4.10
CA GLY A 111 -8.33 -12.44 4.56
C GLY A 111 -7.14 -11.49 4.42
N GLY A 112 -6.29 -11.46 5.45
CA GLY A 112 -5.04 -10.70 5.45
C GLY A 112 -5.19 -9.19 5.68
N TYR A 113 -4.04 -8.52 5.69
CA TYR A 113 -3.91 -7.07 5.78
C TYR A 113 -3.50 -6.57 4.40
N TRP A 114 -4.15 -5.52 3.91
CA TRP A 114 -3.78 -4.86 2.66
C TRP A 114 -4.54 -3.54 2.50
N SER A 115 -3.99 -2.65 1.69
CA SER A 115 -4.66 -1.45 1.18
C SER A 115 -4.39 -1.26 -0.31
N LEU A 116 -5.37 -0.71 -1.03
CA LEU A 116 -5.12 -0.07 -2.32
C LEU A 116 -4.22 1.15 -2.10
N VAL A 117 -3.42 1.48 -3.12
CA VAL A 117 -2.36 2.48 -3.01
C VAL A 117 -2.90 3.86 -3.36
N GLY A 118 -3.11 4.71 -2.35
CA GLY A 118 -3.52 6.10 -2.56
C GLY A 118 -4.85 6.24 -3.31
N THR A 119 -4.88 7.03 -4.39
CA THR A 119 -6.06 7.34 -5.21
C THR A 119 -6.65 6.14 -5.94
N ASP A 120 -5.95 4.99 -5.95
CA ASP A 120 -6.51 3.70 -6.37
C ASP A 120 -7.76 3.34 -5.58
N SER A 121 -7.84 3.83 -4.34
CA SER A 121 -9.00 3.70 -3.46
C SER A 121 -10.29 4.30 -4.05
N THR A 122 -10.22 5.17 -5.06
CA THR A 122 -11.38 5.70 -5.79
C THR A 122 -11.31 5.45 -7.30
N ASP A 123 -10.46 4.53 -7.75
CA ASP A 123 -10.34 4.15 -9.16
C ASP A 123 -11.16 2.88 -9.47
N ALA A 124 -12.38 3.10 -9.96
CA ALA A 124 -13.28 2.01 -10.34
C ALA A 124 -12.78 1.15 -11.51
N THR A 125 -11.66 1.51 -12.16
CA THR A 125 -11.04 0.70 -13.23
C THR A 125 -10.13 -0.42 -12.70
N LEU A 126 -9.83 -0.43 -11.40
CA LEU A 126 -8.87 -1.36 -10.78
C LEU A 126 -9.41 -2.73 -10.40
N ALA A 127 -10.70 -2.98 -10.59
CA ALA A 127 -11.28 -4.29 -10.33
C ALA A 127 -12.50 -4.53 -11.20
N ASP A 128 -12.85 -5.80 -11.40
CA ASP A 128 -14.15 -6.17 -11.93
C ASP A 128 -15.26 -5.62 -11.01
N ALA A 129 -16.38 -5.19 -11.60
CA ALA A 129 -17.52 -4.65 -10.85
C ALA A 129 -18.14 -5.66 -9.86
N ASN A 130 -17.96 -6.97 -10.07
CA ASN A 130 -18.42 -8.00 -9.15
C ASN A 130 -17.38 -8.33 -8.07
N SER A 131 -16.18 -7.76 -8.15
CA SER A 131 -15.17 -7.94 -7.12
C SER A 131 -15.62 -7.26 -5.82
N PRO A 132 -15.44 -7.88 -4.64
CA PRO A 132 -15.71 -7.23 -3.36
C PRO A 132 -14.66 -6.17 -2.99
N ILE A 133 -13.57 -6.09 -3.76
CA ILE A 133 -12.37 -5.29 -3.52
C ILE A 133 -12.11 -4.45 -4.77
N GLY A 134 -11.76 -3.19 -4.59
CA GLY A 134 -11.54 -2.27 -5.70
C GLY A 134 -11.89 -0.83 -5.36
N GLY A 135 -11.78 0.04 -6.36
CA GLY A 135 -11.96 1.47 -6.17
C GLY A 135 -13.41 1.93 -6.19
N ALA A 136 -14.41 1.10 -6.50
CA ALA A 136 -15.81 1.54 -6.57
C ALA A 136 -16.46 1.77 -5.17
N PRO A 137 -17.56 2.53 -5.06
CA PRO A 137 -18.16 2.91 -3.77
C PRO A 137 -18.58 1.75 -2.86
N TYR A 138 -18.99 0.62 -3.46
CA TYR A 138 -19.44 -0.59 -2.78
C TYR A 138 -18.30 -1.62 -2.57
N GLN A 139 -17.06 -1.27 -2.91
CA GLN A 139 -15.90 -2.15 -2.82
C GLN A 139 -14.97 -1.72 -1.69
N ARG A 140 -14.31 -2.71 -1.07
CA ARG A 140 -13.28 -2.48 -0.05
C ARG A 140 -12.03 -1.93 -0.70
N SER A 141 -11.45 -0.90 -0.10
CA SER A 141 -10.15 -0.39 -0.51
C SER A 141 -9.05 -0.64 0.53
N LEU A 142 -9.41 -1.03 1.76
CA LEU A 142 -8.47 -1.41 2.81
C LEU A 142 -9.08 -2.51 3.68
N ASN A 143 -8.31 -3.53 4.03
CA ASN A 143 -8.75 -4.58 4.94
C ASN A 143 -7.77 -4.85 6.08
N LEU A 144 -8.31 -5.02 7.29
CA LEU A 144 -7.56 -5.28 8.51
C LEU A 144 -8.04 -6.55 9.21
N SER A 145 -7.87 -7.71 8.57
CA SER A 145 -8.50 -8.99 8.98
C SER A 145 -8.44 -9.26 10.50
N GLY A 146 -9.62 -9.37 11.12
CA GLY A 146 -9.78 -9.72 12.54
C GLY A 146 -9.45 -8.62 13.56
N PHE A 147 -9.19 -7.37 13.11
CA PHE A 147 -8.92 -6.25 14.03
C PHE A 147 -10.19 -5.69 14.72
N ASP A 148 -11.36 -6.27 14.42
CA ASP A 148 -12.59 -6.12 15.19
C ASP A 148 -12.68 -7.06 16.40
N GLY A 149 -11.66 -7.88 16.65
CA GLY A 149 -11.59 -8.82 17.77
C GLY A 149 -10.35 -8.66 18.66
N ILE A 150 -9.69 -9.78 18.92
CA ILE A 150 -8.45 -9.86 19.71
C ILE A 150 -7.28 -9.38 18.84
N LEU A 151 -6.58 -8.36 19.32
CA LEU A 151 -5.47 -7.75 18.60
C LEU A 151 -4.13 -8.42 18.93
N PRO A 152 -3.29 -8.73 17.92
CA PRO A 152 -1.89 -9.08 18.11
C PRO A 152 -1.08 -7.94 18.73
N ASP A 153 0.09 -8.21 19.32
CA ASP A 153 0.92 -7.18 19.96
C ASP A 153 1.38 -6.07 18.99
N ASP A 154 1.55 -6.39 17.70
CA ASP A 154 2.01 -5.50 16.63
C ASP A 154 0.87 -4.85 15.83
N TRP A 155 -0.39 -5.01 16.25
CA TRP A 155 -1.57 -4.56 15.48
C TRP A 155 -1.49 -3.11 15.02
N ALA A 156 -1.00 -2.21 15.88
CA ALA A 156 -0.95 -0.77 15.58
C ALA A 156 0.07 -0.47 14.46
N GLY A 157 1.15 -1.25 14.37
CA GLY A 157 2.11 -1.20 13.27
C GLY A 157 1.47 -1.60 11.95
N THR A 158 0.72 -2.70 11.95
CA THR A 158 -0.06 -3.13 10.76
C THR A 158 -1.06 -2.06 10.32
N VAL A 159 -1.81 -1.45 11.24
CA VAL A 159 -2.73 -0.35 10.88
C VAL A 159 -1.98 0.80 10.22
N ARG A 160 -0.85 1.22 10.79
CA ARG A 160 -0.04 2.31 10.22
C ARG A 160 0.53 1.94 8.85
N HIS A 161 0.98 0.70 8.68
CA HIS A 161 1.44 0.16 7.41
C HIS A 161 0.38 0.28 6.32
N GLU A 162 -0.82 -0.23 6.58
CA GLU A 162 -1.90 -0.22 5.60
C GLU A 162 -2.41 1.20 5.30
N PHE A 163 -2.44 2.07 6.31
CA PHE A 163 -2.79 3.48 6.08
C PHE A 163 -1.70 4.26 5.34
N LEU A 164 -0.42 3.91 5.48
CA LEU A 164 0.64 4.48 4.65
C LEU A 164 0.47 4.06 3.18
N HIS A 165 0.09 2.81 2.90
CA HIS A 165 -0.33 2.40 1.55
C HIS A 165 -1.52 3.21 1.04
N ALA A 166 -2.55 3.40 1.87
CA ALA A 166 -3.68 4.28 1.53
C ALA A 166 -3.26 5.73 1.26
N LEU A 167 -2.05 6.15 1.67
CA LEU A 167 -1.41 7.43 1.37
C LEU A 167 -0.29 7.31 0.32
N ALA A 168 -0.38 6.31 -0.56
CA ALA A 168 0.52 6.07 -1.68
C ALA A 168 1.96 5.66 -1.34
N PHE A 169 2.25 5.25 -0.10
CA PHE A 169 3.53 4.62 0.20
C PHE A 169 3.58 3.23 -0.43
N LYS A 170 4.79 2.84 -0.83
CA LYS A 170 5.12 1.48 -1.25
C LYS A 170 5.99 0.82 -0.17
N HIS A 171 6.17 -0.49 -0.25
CA HIS A 171 6.99 -1.18 0.73
C HIS A 171 8.44 -0.70 0.73
N SER A 172 9.02 -0.51 1.91
CA SER A 172 10.43 -0.13 2.05
C SER A 172 11.38 -1.20 1.50
N HIS A 173 10.96 -2.47 1.45
CA HIS A 173 11.76 -3.52 0.79
C HIS A 173 11.80 -3.38 -0.74
N GLN A 174 10.82 -2.75 -1.37
CA GLN A 174 10.87 -2.48 -2.82
C GLN A 174 11.91 -1.40 -3.16
N ASN A 175 12.39 -0.66 -2.15
CA ASN A 175 13.53 0.26 -2.22
C ASN A 175 14.88 -0.42 -1.87
N MET A 176 14.96 -1.75 -1.78
CA MET A 176 16.20 -2.50 -1.51
C MET A 176 17.14 -2.59 -2.73
N ARG A 177 17.41 -1.46 -3.37
CA ARG A 177 18.42 -1.35 -4.42
C ARG A 177 19.82 -1.59 -3.85
N GLY A 178 20.70 -2.17 -4.66
CA GLY A 178 22.08 -2.44 -4.28
C GLY A 178 22.21 -3.64 -3.34
N PRO A 179 23.00 -3.56 -2.25
CA PRO A 179 23.43 -4.73 -1.49
C PRO A 179 22.29 -5.50 -0.79
N CYS A 180 21.10 -4.90 -0.61
CA CYS A 180 20.02 -5.53 0.14
C CYS A 180 19.25 -6.62 -0.60
N GLN A 181 19.08 -6.50 -1.92
CA GLN A 181 18.46 -7.58 -2.70
C GLN A 181 19.32 -8.86 -2.68
N ASP A 182 20.65 -8.68 -2.65
CA ASP A 182 21.63 -9.76 -2.60
C ASP A 182 21.71 -10.40 -1.21
N GLU A 183 21.30 -9.69 -0.16
CA GLU A 183 21.27 -10.20 1.22
C GLU A 183 20.17 -11.24 1.45
N PHE A 184 19.14 -11.34 0.60
CA PHE A 184 18.12 -12.37 0.74
C PHE A 184 18.59 -13.76 0.30
N ARG A 185 18.26 -14.78 1.09
CA ARG A 185 18.38 -16.19 0.74
C ARG A 185 17.09 -16.68 0.07
N TRP A 186 16.94 -16.37 -1.21
CA TRP A 186 15.77 -16.73 -2.02
C TRP A 186 15.52 -18.24 -2.09
N GLU A 187 16.57 -19.02 -2.38
CA GLU A 187 16.54 -20.48 -2.54
C GLU A 187 16.93 -21.20 -1.24
N ASP A 188 16.58 -22.47 -1.13
CA ASP A 188 16.99 -23.30 0.02
C ASP A 188 18.52 -23.46 0.11
N ASP A 189 19.02 -23.75 1.31
CA ASP A 189 20.41 -24.19 1.47
C ASP A 189 20.64 -25.48 0.64
N GLU A 190 21.84 -25.63 0.06
CA GLU A 190 22.13 -26.75 -0.85
C GLU A 190 21.86 -28.11 -0.17
N GLY A 191 21.00 -28.92 -0.80
CA GLY A 191 20.61 -30.24 -0.31
C GLY A 191 19.61 -30.25 0.85
N TYR A 192 19.04 -29.09 1.22
CA TYR A 192 17.98 -29.00 2.23
C TYR A 192 16.85 -29.99 1.94
N VAL A 193 16.42 -30.70 2.99
CA VAL A 193 15.26 -31.58 2.95
C VAL A 193 14.07 -30.85 3.55
N PRO A 194 12.95 -30.65 2.80
CA PRO A 194 11.78 -29.93 3.29
C PRO A 194 11.26 -30.49 4.63
N THR A 195 11.53 -29.74 5.70
CA THR A 195 11.20 -30.12 7.08
C THR A 195 10.24 -29.11 7.67
N ARG A 196 9.24 -29.57 8.43
CA ARG A 196 8.19 -28.71 9.00
C ARG A 196 8.03 -28.94 10.49
N ASP A 197 7.71 -27.87 11.22
CA ASP A 197 7.33 -27.96 12.63
C ASP A 197 5.89 -28.48 12.79
N THR A 198 5.43 -28.62 14.04
CA THR A 198 4.08 -29.09 14.37
C THR A 198 2.95 -28.19 13.87
N ARG A 199 3.26 -26.96 13.43
CA ARG A 199 2.33 -25.99 12.86
C ARG A 199 2.36 -25.99 11.33
N GLY A 200 3.21 -26.83 10.73
CA GLY A 200 3.39 -26.92 9.28
C GLY A 200 4.32 -25.87 8.69
N VAL A 201 5.02 -25.09 9.53
CA VAL A 201 5.96 -24.05 9.10
C VAL A 201 7.28 -24.71 8.72
N PHE A 202 7.89 -24.32 7.59
CA PHE A 202 9.19 -24.86 7.20
C PHE A 202 10.30 -24.40 8.15
N VAL A 203 11.15 -25.34 8.56
CA VAL A 203 12.24 -25.13 9.53
C VAL A 203 13.51 -25.83 9.06
N ALA A 204 14.63 -25.60 9.75
CA ALA A 204 15.87 -26.29 9.43
C ALA A 204 15.71 -27.83 9.52
N ASP A 205 16.38 -28.55 8.63
CA ASP A 205 16.42 -30.02 8.65
C ASP A 205 17.37 -30.57 9.72
N GLU A 206 17.46 -31.90 9.84
CA GLU A 206 18.33 -32.56 10.83
C GLU A 206 19.83 -32.20 10.68
N ALA A 207 20.25 -31.80 9.48
CA ALA A 207 21.62 -31.36 9.21
C ALA A 207 21.81 -29.84 9.41
N GLY A 208 20.77 -29.13 9.87
CA GLY A 208 20.79 -27.69 10.10
C GLY A 208 20.66 -26.84 8.82
N ARG A 209 20.37 -27.45 7.66
CA ARG A 209 20.12 -26.73 6.41
C ARG A 209 18.75 -26.10 6.46
N ARG A 210 18.60 -24.89 5.90
CA ARG A 210 17.41 -24.06 6.09
C ARG A 210 16.62 -23.88 4.80
N PRO A 211 15.29 -23.70 4.88
CA PRO A 211 14.50 -23.25 3.75
C PRO A 211 14.92 -21.83 3.34
N GLY A 212 14.81 -21.54 2.05
CA GLY A 212 14.85 -20.20 1.48
C GLY A 212 13.49 -19.51 1.55
N VAL A 213 13.46 -18.26 1.13
CA VAL A 213 12.25 -17.42 1.12
C VAL A 213 11.10 -18.09 0.36
N TYR A 214 11.37 -18.67 -0.82
CA TYR A 214 10.33 -19.30 -1.63
C TYR A 214 9.68 -20.48 -0.93
N THR A 215 10.48 -21.39 -0.39
CA THR A 215 9.98 -22.58 0.31
C THR A 215 9.23 -22.18 1.57
N TYR A 216 9.78 -21.25 2.36
CA TYR A 216 9.12 -20.80 3.58
C TYR A 216 7.74 -20.19 3.31
N LEU A 217 7.64 -19.26 2.35
CA LEU A 217 6.38 -18.57 2.04
C LEU A 217 5.35 -19.45 1.31
N ALA A 218 5.78 -20.56 0.70
CA ALA A 218 4.87 -21.58 0.19
C ALA A 218 4.15 -22.37 1.30
N GLY A 219 4.64 -22.29 2.54
CA GLY A 219 4.00 -22.86 3.73
C GLY A 219 2.89 -21.97 4.30
N PRO A 220 2.12 -22.48 5.28
CA PRO A 220 1.19 -21.65 6.04
C PRO A 220 1.93 -20.57 6.85
N PRO A 221 1.30 -19.40 7.10
CA PRO A 221 -0.07 -19.05 6.70
C PRO A 221 -0.19 -18.50 5.26
N ASN A 222 0.92 -18.12 4.61
CA ASN A 222 0.92 -17.40 3.34
C ASN A 222 0.51 -18.24 2.13
N ARG A 223 1.10 -19.43 1.97
CA ARG A 223 0.88 -20.33 0.82
C ARG A 223 1.12 -19.64 -0.53
N TRP A 224 2.11 -18.77 -0.61
CA TRP A 224 2.42 -18.01 -1.81
C TRP A 224 3.13 -18.87 -2.86
N THR A 225 2.75 -18.70 -4.12
CA THR A 225 3.50 -19.24 -5.25
C THR A 225 4.81 -18.47 -5.43
N ARG A 226 5.77 -19.07 -6.13
CA ARG A 226 7.03 -18.39 -6.47
C ARG A 226 6.80 -17.05 -7.19
N ALA A 227 5.86 -17.02 -8.14
CA ALA A 227 5.48 -15.80 -8.86
C ALA A 227 4.94 -14.72 -7.92
N LYS A 228 4.10 -15.11 -6.94
CA LYS A 228 3.58 -14.19 -5.91
C LYS A 228 4.71 -13.64 -5.03
N VAL A 229 5.68 -14.47 -4.64
CA VAL A 229 6.87 -14.04 -3.91
C VAL A 229 7.70 -13.07 -4.74
N ASP A 230 7.91 -13.36 -6.02
CA ASP A 230 8.64 -12.47 -6.93
C ASP A 230 7.94 -11.11 -7.08
N PHE A 231 6.62 -11.11 -7.28
CA PHE A 231 5.81 -9.90 -7.40
C PHE A 231 5.87 -9.05 -6.12
N ASN A 232 5.65 -9.67 -4.95
CA ASN A 232 5.59 -8.92 -3.69
C ASN A 232 6.98 -8.49 -3.19
N LEU A 233 8.01 -9.33 -3.35
CA LEU A 233 9.30 -9.13 -2.68
C LEU A 233 10.46 -8.76 -3.61
N ARG A 234 10.38 -9.11 -4.90
CA ARG A 234 11.47 -8.86 -5.87
C ARG A 234 11.15 -7.79 -6.90
N ALA A 235 9.93 -7.24 -6.91
CA ALA A 235 9.56 -6.19 -7.84
C ALA A 235 10.54 -5.02 -7.72
N GLN A 236 11.34 -4.84 -8.77
CA GLN A 236 12.23 -3.71 -8.94
C GLN A 236 11.37 -2.59 -9.51
N ASP A 237 10.94 -1.67 -8.65
CA ASP A 237 10.31 -0.45 -9.14
C ASP A 237 11.33 0.28 -10.03
N PRO A 238 11.00 0.56 -11.32
CA PRO A 238 11.86 1.36 -12.16
C PRO A 238 11.95 2.77 -11.56
N ASP A 239 13.15 3.31 -11.64
CA ASP A 239 13.66 4.57 -11.09
C ASP A 239 12.68 5.61 -10.51
N GLU A 240 13.06 6.09 -9.32
CA GLU A 240 12.59 7.31 -8.65
C GLU A 240 11.41 7.20 -7.66
N ALA A 241 11.09 6.03 -7.09
CA ALA A 241 10.12 5.98 -6.00
C ALA A 241 10.61 6.83 -4.80
N VAL A 242 9.97 7.97 -4.59
CA VAL A 242 10.23 8.93 -3.52
C VAL A 242 9.98 8.28 -2.16
N ALA A 243 11.04 8.00 -1.40
CA ALA A 243 11.16 8.31 0.03
C ALA A 243 12.59 8.02 0.56
N GLY A 244 13.61 8.62 -0.03
CA GLY A 244 14.96 8.65 0.56
C GLY A 244 15.71 7.31 0.56
N PRO A 245 16.83 7.21 1.32
CA PRO A 245 17.60 5.98 1.43
C PRO A 245 16.78 4.87 2.13
N PHE A 246 17.18 3.61 1.94
CA PHE A 246 16.61 2.48 2.68
C PHE A 246 16.58 2.76 4.19
N ASP A 247 15.42 2.53 4.82
CA ASP A 247 15.19 2.70 6.24
C ASP A 247 14.88 1.35 6.89
N SER A 248 15.84 0.82 7.66
CA SER A 248 15.70 -0.44 8.39
C SER A 248 14.75 -0.35 9.59
N GLU A 249 14.37 0.86 10.01
CA GLU A 249 13.44 1.08 11.12
C GLU A 249 12.00 1.27 10.64
N SER A 250 11.79 1.42 9.33
CA SER A 250 10.50 1.73 8.72
C SER A 250 9.41 0.71 9.06
N VAL A 251 8.22 1.20 9.41
CA VAL A 251 7.03 0.35 9.58
C VAL A 251 6.62 -0.30 8.25
N MET A 252 7.01 0.30 7.12
CA MET A 252 6.80 -0.22 5.76
C MET A 252 7.77 -1.35 5.37
N LEU A 253 8.70 -1.73 6.25
CA LEU A 253 9.63 -2.83 6.02
C LEU A 253 9.05 -4.16 6.53
N TYR A 254 8.96 -5.15 5.64
CA TYR A 254 8.61 -6.50 6.04
C TYR A 254 9.61 -7.05 7.07
N GLN A 255 9.08 -7.49 8.21
CA GLN A 255 9.87 -8.16 9.22
C GLN A 255 10.05 -9.62 8.86
N PHE A 256 11.17 -9.91 8.20
CA PHE A 256 11.60 -11.26 7.90
C PHE A 256 12.35 -11.89 9.06
N GLU A 257 12.24 -13.22 9.19
CA GLU A 257 13.03 -13.97 10.16
C GLU A 257 14.53 -13.82 9.87
N PRO A 258 15.42 -13.88 10.87
CA PRO A 258 16.86 -13.68 10.67
C PRO A 258 17.47 -14.63 9.62
N PHE A 259 16.90 -15.82 9.48
CA PHE A 259 17.34 -16.76 8.46
C PHE A 259 16.97 -16.32 7.05
N PHE A 260 16.13 -15.32 6.79
CA PHE A 260 15.89 -14.87 5.41
C PHE A 260 17.12 -14.19 4.81
N TYR A 261 18.06 -13.77 5.66
CA TYR A 261 19.26 -13.07 5.25
C TYR A 261 20.46 -14.01 5.15
N ARG A 262 21.43 -13.63 4.31
CA ARG A 262 22.71 -14.31 4.14
C ARG A 262 23.67 -14.01 5.29
N SER A 263 23.63 -12.79 5.84
CA SER A 263 24.46 -12.37 6.97
C SER A 263 23.65 -12.15 8.25
N ALA A 264 24.32 -12.23 9.40
CA ALA A 264 23.73 -11.99 10.72
C ALA A 264 24.75 -11.23 11.62
N PRO A 265 24.50 -9.95 11.97
CA PRO A 265 23.34 -9.14 11.56
C PRO A 265 23.41 -8.76 10.07
N SER A 266 22.27 -8.80 9.39
CA SER A 266 22.17 -8.26 8.03
C SER A 266 21.97 -6.75 8.06
N PRO A 267 22.65 -5.98 7.19
CA PRO A 267 22.39 -4.54 7.06
C PRO A 267 20.98 -4.23 6.56
N CYS A 268 20.23 -5.24 6.11
CA CYS A 268 18.89 -5.12 5.53
C CYS A 268 17.81 -5.77 6.41
N ALA A 269 18.21 -6.25 7.60
CA ALA A 269 17.27 -6.72 8.60
C ALA A 269 16.58 -5.52 9.28
N PRO A 270 15.28 -5.64 9.61
CA PRO A 270 14.59 -4.62 10.37
C PRO A 270 15.28 -4.38 11.73
N THR A 271 15.51 -3.11 12.05
CA THR A 271 16.02 -2.66 13.35
C THR A 271 14.97 -1.93 14.16
N GLY A 272 13.84 -1.56 13.54
CA GLY A 272 12.71 -0.90 14.19
C GLY A 272 11.82 -1.86 15.00
N ASN A 273 10.95 -1.29 15.82
CA ASN A 273 9.99 -2.08 16.61
C ASN A 273 8.81 -2.64 15.78
N GLY A 274 8.66 -2.19 14.53
CA GLY A 274 7.56 -2.57 13.64
C GLY A 274 6.19 -2.06 14.07
N ILE A 275 6.15 -1.10 15.00
CA ILE A 275 4.93 -0.53 15.57
C ILE A 275 4.85 0.96 15.25
N ASP A 276 5.89 1.72 15.57
CA ASP A 276 5.90 3.18 15.43
C ASP A 276 6.50 3.62 14.10
N LEU A 277 6.10 4.81 13.63
CA LEU A 277 6.74 5.43 12.47
C LEU A 277 8.21 5.74 12.78
N SER A 278 9.08 5.32 11.87
CA SER A 278 10.50 5.67 11.89
C SER A 278 10.72 7.14 11.50
N THR A 279 11.97 7.61 11.66
CA THR A 279 12.35 8.94 11.16
C THR A 279 12.25 9.02 9.64
N GLY A 280 12.53 7.95 8.90
CA GLY A 280 12.37 7.92 7.44
C GLY A 280 10.91 7.91 7.01
N ASP A 281 10.03 7.18 7.70
CA ASP A 281 8.58 7.21 7.44
C ASP A 281 8.02 8.63 7.59
N ILE A 282 8.34 9.30 8.70
CA ILE A 282 7.92 10.68 8.97
C ILE A 282 8.45 11.63 7.90
N ARG A 283 9.72 11.48 7.50
CA ARG A 283 10.32 12.30 6.44
C ARG A 283 9.63 12.06 5.09
N GLY A 284 9.37 10.80 4.73
CA GLY A 284 8.63 10.44 3.52
C GLY A 284 7.26 11.11 3.51
N LEU A 285 6.56 11.10 4.65
CA LEU A 285 5.23 11.67 4.79
C LEU A 285 5.25 13.19 4.59
N GLN A 286 6.26 13.86 5.14
CA GLN A 286 6.45 15.31 4.98
C GLN A 286 6.81 15.71 3.54
N LEU A 287 7.57 14.88 2.84
CA LEU A 287 7.91 15.11 1.43
C LEU A 287 6.70 14.88 0.51
N LEU A 288 5.94 13.82 0.78
CA LEU A 288 4.78 13.47 -0.05
C LEU A 288 3.61 14.41 0.19
N TYR A 289 3.39 14.80 1.45
CA TYR A 289 2.30 15.64 1.92
C TYR A 289 2.81 16.77 2.82
N PRO A 290 3.47 17.79 2.26
CA PRO A 290 3.88 18.95 3.03
C PRO A 290 2.66 19.70 3.57
N ARG A 291 2.78 20.28 4.77
CA ARG A 291 1.70 21.09 5.39
C ARG A 291 1.41 22.38 4.63
N ALA A 292 2.37 22.85 3.82
CA ALA A 292 2.18 23.95 2.89
C ALA A 292 2.27 23.41 1.45
N PRO A 293 1.34 23.79 0.55
CA PRO A 293 1.37 23.31 -0.82
C PRO A 293 2.64 23.79 -1.55
N GLU A 294 3.28 22.87 -2.27
CA GLU A 294 4.41 23.14 -3.16
C GLU A 294 3.90 23.79 -4.47
N PRO A 295 4.25 25.05 -4.79
CA PRO A 295 3.77 25.74 -6.00
C PRO A 295 4.12 25.03 -7.31
N ASP A 296 5.18 24.21 -7.31
CA ASP A 296 5.67 23.53 -8.49
C ASP A 296 4.74 22.37 -8.92
N MET A 297 4.09 21.69 -7.98
CA MET A 297 3.20 20.55 -8.28
C MET A 297 1.93 20.99 -9.03
N VAL A 298 1.29 22.08 -8.59
CA VAL A 298 0.09 22.63 -9.25
C VAL A 298 0.42 23.10 -10.67
N LYS A 299 1.60 23.71 -10.86
CA LYS A 299 2.08 24.14 -12.17
C LYS A 299 2.31 22.97 -13.11
N ARG A 300 2.94 21.90 -12.60
CA ARG A 300 3.15 20.65 -13.34
C ARG A 300 1.83 19.99 -13.74
N ALA A 301 0.87 19.87 -12.82
CA ALA A 301 -0.46 19.31 -13.10
C ALA A 301 -1.23 20.15 -14.15
N SER A 302 -1.18 21.48 -14.06
CA SER A 302 -1.80 22.38 -15.05
C SER A 302 -1.19 22.24 -16.44
N THR A 303 0.13 22.06 -16.51
CA THR A 303 0.85 21.82 -17.77
C THR A 303 0.41 20.49 -18.39
N ALA A 304 0.33 19.44 -17.57
CA ALA A 304 -0.14 18.12 -18.01
C ALA A 304 -1.58 18.14 -18.55
N LEU A 305 -2.50 18.82 -17.86
CA LEU A 305 -3.88 19.01 -18.35
C LEU A 305 -3.93 19.71 -19.70
N SER A 306 -3.10 20.74 -19.90
CA SER A 306 -3.03 21.47 -21.17
C SER A 306 -2.54 20.56 -22.30
N THR A 307 -1.51 19.74 -22.06
CA THR A 307 -0.98 18.76 -23.02
C THR A 307 -2.03 17.69 -23.35
N LEU A 308 -2.75 17.18 -22.34
CA LEU A 308 -3.82 16.21 -22.53
C LEU A 308 -5.05 16.83 -23.22
N GLY A 309 -5.31 18.13 -23.08
CA GLY A 309 -6.41 18.83 -23.73
C GLY A 309 -6.22 19.06 -25.24
N GLY A 310 -4.99 18.95 -25.76
CA GLY A 310 -4.66 19.16 -27.19
C GLY A 310 -5.09 18.04 -28.14
N GLY A 311 -5.89 17.08 -27.69
CA GLY A 311 -6.37 15.95 -28.51
C GLY A 311 -7.72 16.22 -29.18
N VAL A 312 -7.92 15.61 -30.35
CA VAL A 312 -9.09 15.76 -31.26
C VAL A 312 -10.43 15.79 -30.52
N GLU A 313 -11.15 16.91 -30.62
CA GLU A 313 -12.54 17.03 -30.17
C GLU A 313 -13.40 15.89 -30.77
N GLY A 314 -14.05 15.11 -29.90
CA GLY A 314 -15.00 14.05 -30.31
C GLY A 314 -14.51 12.61 -30.20
N ALA A 315 -13.26 12.34 -29.80
CA ALA A 315 -12.82 10.98 -29.49
C ALA A 315 -13.24 10.56 -28.07
N ALA A 316 -13.94 9.43 -27.93
CA ALA A 316 -14.20 8.84 -26.62
C ALA A 316 -12.87 8.46 -25.94
N PHE A 317 -12.54 9.13 -24.83
CA PHE A 317 -11.33 8.82 -24.07
C PHE A 317 -11.43 7.46 -23.40
N SER A 318 -10.32 6.73 -23.32
CA SER A 318 -10.26 5.50 -22.51
C SER A 318 -10.58 5.81 -21.04
N PRO A 319 -11.16 4.87 -20.28
CA PRO A 319 -11.43 5.05 -18.85
C PRO A 319 -10.19 5.51 -18.07
N TYR A 320 -9.02 4.95 -18.39
CA TYR A 320 -7.73 5.35 -17.80
C TYR A 320 -7.37 6.82 -18.06
N ARG A 321 -7.66 7.34 -19.26
CA ARG A 321 -7.40 8.75 -19.58
C ARG A 321 -8.40 9.67 -18.89
N GLN A 322 -9.66 9.24 -18.74
CA GLN A 322 -10.65 10.00 -17.98
C GLN A 322 -10.23 10.13 -16.51
N ARG A 323 -9.80 9.01 -15.90
CA ARG A 323 -9.28 9.00 -14.53
C ARG A 323 -8.04 9.88 -14.37
N LEU A 324 -7.13 9.86 -15.33
CA LEU A 324 -5.95 10.73 -15.35
C LEU A 324 -6.35 12.22 -15.32
N VAL A 325 -7.30 12.64 -16.17
CA VAL A 325 -7.77 14.02 -16.22
C VAL A 325 -8.46 14.42 -14.91
N GLU A 326 -9.26 13.53 -14.33
CA GLU A 326 -9.94 13.76 -13.04
C GLU A 326 -8.93 14.03 -11.91
N VAL A 327 -7.92 13.15 -11.75
CA VAL A 327 -6.88 13.31 -10.72
C VAL A 327 -6.10 14.60 -10.91
N LEU A 328 -5.69 14.92 -12.14
CA LEU A 328 -4.97 16.15 -12.43
C LEU A 328 -5.81 17.40 -12.15
N THR A 329 -7.10 17.36 -12.47
CA THR A 329 -8.03 18.47 -12.20
C THR A 329 -8.17 18.67 -10.69
N ALA A 330 -8.35 17.59 -9.94
CA ALA A 330 -8.44 17.64 -8.49
C ALA A 330 -7.16 18.21 -7.84
N LEU A 331 -5.98 17.86 -8.35
CA LEU A 331 -4.70 18.43 -7.91
C LEU A 331 -4.60 19.93 -8.16
N VAL A 332 -5.07 20.42 -9.31
CA VAL A 332 -5.08 21.86 -9.64
C VAL A 332 -6.07 22.63 -8.78
N GLU A 333 -7.23 22.02 -8.50
CA GLU A 333 -8.32 22.61 -7.71
C GLU A 333 -8.11 22.46 -6.20
N GLY A 334 -7.10 21.70 -5.75
CA GLY A 334 -6.83 21.46 -4.34
C GLY A 334 -7.92 20.65 -3.65
N ARG A 335 -8.54 19.70 -4.37
CA ARG A 335 -9.60 18.81 -3.85
C ARG A 335 -9.25 17.34 -4.02
N VAL A 336 -10.08 16.49 -3.43
CA VAL A 336 -10.01 15.04 -3.60
C VAL A 336 -10.68 14.65 -4.93
N PRO A 337 -10.07 13.74 -5.72
CA PRO A 337 -10.61 13.27 -7.00
C PRO A 337 -11.76 12.28 -6.85
#